data_AF-A0AAU6DAK5-F1
#
_entry.id   AF-A0AAU6DAK5-F1
#
_cell.length_a   1.000
_cell.length_b   1.000
_cell.length_c   1.000
_cell.angle_alpha   90.00
_cell.angle_beta   90.00
_cell.angle_gamma   90.00
#
_symmetry.space_group_name_H-M   'P 1'
#
loop_
_entity.id
_entity.type
_entity.pdbx_description
1 polymer ?
#
loop_
_entity_poly.entity_id
_entity_poly.type
_entity_poly.pdbx_seq_one_letter_code
_entity_poly.pdbx_strand_id
1 'polypeptide(L)'
;MTYSTGDRPLPHHPPIRLRQERVVFARMLTTQDRIADAITAFAGTMTFVYLHAVWFAGWIAVNEGVLGPRAVFDRFPFGLLTMIVSLEAIFLSTFVMVSQNRQATRENVRADLDFETNLRAEVWSVHIGKALGLNPEQIEGYVQDAIAANRARMLPPDHQPQLSDQ
;
A
#
# COMPACT_ATOMS: atom_id res chain seq x y z
N MET A 1 -16.67 -60.25 3.94
CA MET A 1 -15.78 -59.28 3.27
C MET A 1 -16.64 -58.49 2.30
N THR A 2 -17.04 -57.27 2.65
CA THR A 2 -17.46 -56.17 1.74
C THR A 2 -17.93 -55.01 2.62
N TYR A 3 -17.05 -54.04 2.84
CA TYR A 3 -17.40 -52.77 3.47
C TYR A 3 -18.18 -51.96 2.43
N SER A 4 -19.45 -51.68 2.70
CA SER A 4 -20.26 -50.78 1.91
C SER A 4 -19.68 -49.38 2.07
N THR A 5 -19.03 -48.87 1.02
CA THR A 5 -18.52 -47.50 0.94
C THR A 5 -19.72 -46.56 0.97
N GLY A 6 -20.16 -46.20 2.17
CA GLY A 6 -21.19 -45.19 2.37
C GLY A 6 -20.75 -43.89 1.72
N ASP A 7 -21.62 -43.38 0.85
CA ASP A 7 -21.60 -42.02 0.33
C ASP A 7 -21.43 -41.04 1.50
N ARG A 8 -20.19 -40.63 1.77
CA ARG A 8 -19.96 -39.46 2.61
C ARG A 8 -20.24 -38.27 1.72
N PRO A 9 -21.29 -37.46 2.00
CA PRO A 9 -21.47 -36.22 1.29
C PRO A 9 -20.19 -35.40 1.47
N LEU A 10 -19.54 -35.05 0.36
CA LEU A 10 -18.37 -34.18 0.38
C LEU A 10 -18.76 -32.91 1.15
N PRO A 11 -17.97 -32.47 2.16
CA PRO A 11 -18.27 -31.26 2.88
C PRO A 11 -18.45 -30.13 1.86
N HIS A 12 -19.62 -29.50 1.89
CA HIS A 12 -19.90 -28.34 1.06
C HIS A 12 -18.92 -27.24 1.44
N HIS A 13 -17.88 -27.06 0.63
CA HIS A 13 -17.07 -25.86 0.70
C HIS A 13 -18.02 -24.70 0.39
N PRO A 14 -18.29 -23.79 1.35
CA PRO A 14 -19.07 -22.61 1.04
C PRO A 14 -18.37 -21.89 -0.13
N PRO A 15 -19.11 -21.43 -1.15
CA PRO A 15 -18.50 -20.74 -2.27
C PRO A 15 -17.70 -19.56 -1.70
N ILE A 16 -16.40 -19.49 -2.03
CA ILE A 16 -15.54 -18.38 -1.62
C ILE A 16 -16.20 -17.10 -2.16
N ARG A 17 -16.81 -16.33 -1.27
CA ARG A 17 -17.57 -15.13 -1.63
C ARG A 17 -16.59 -13.97 -1.91
N LEU A 18 -15.88 -14.02 -3.03
CA LEU A 18 -15.08 -12.90 -3.57
C LEU A 18 -15.94 -11.67 -3.99
N ARG A 19 -17.25 -11.70 -3.71
CA ARG A 19 -18.22 -10.71 -4.21
C ARG A 19 -18.22 -9.42 -3.40
N GLN A 20 -17.93 -9.44 -2.11
CA GLN A 20 -18.09 -8.27 -1.25
C GLN A 20 -17.05 -7.18 -1.54
N GLU A 21 -15.79 -7.55 -1.78
CA GLU A 21 -14.72 -6.61 -2.14
C GLU A 21 -15.10 -5.78 -3.36
N ARG A 22 -15.49 -6.44 -4.46
CA ARG A 22 -15.75 -5.76 -5.74
C ARG A 22 -16.91 -4.77 -5.67
N VAL A 23 -17.96 -5.04 -4.88
CA VAL A 23 -19.14 -4.17 -4.81
C VAL A 23 -18.87 -2.90 -3.98
N VAL A 24 -18.04 -3.01 -2.93
CA VAL A 24 -17.59 -1.85 -2.13
C VAL A 24 -16.61 -0.99 -2.94
N PHE A 25 -15.64 -1.61 -3.63
CA PHE A 25 -14.67 -0.89 -4.45
C PHE A 25 -15.28 -0.27 -5.72
N ALA A 26 -16.28 -0.91 -6.34
CA ALA A 26 -16.92 -0.41 -7.56
C ALA A 26 -17.80 0.83 -7.33
N ARG A 27 -18.33 1.04 -6.11
CA ARG A 27 -19.12 2.25 -5.78
C ARG A 27 -18.29 3.53 -5.67
N MET A 28 -16.96 3.42 -5.58
CA MET A 28 -16.05 4.56 -5.39
C MET A 28 -15.48 5.12 -6.71
N LEU A 29 -15.97 4.70 -7.87
CA LEU A 29 -15.47 5.16 -9.17
C LEU A 29 -16.52 6.02 -9.85
N THR A 30 -16.64 7.28 -9.43
CA THR A 30 -17.32 8.29 -10.25
C THR A 30 -16.43 8.67 -11.43
N THR A 31 -16.99 9.24 -12.51
CA THR A 31 -16.20 9.73 -13.65
C THR A 31 -15.17 10.79 -13.25
N GLN A 32 -15.46 11.58 -12.23
CA GLN A 32 -14.56 12.60 -11.67
C GLN A 32 -13.37 11.96 -10.93
N ASP A 33 -13.59 10.88 -10.18
CA ASP A 33 -12.52 10.13 -9.49
C ASP A 33 -11.48 9.58 -10.47
N ARG A 34 -11.93 9.11 -11.64
CA ARG A 34 -11.04 8.56 -12.67
C ARG A 34 -10.12 9.64 -13.26
N ILE A 35 -10.61 10.87 -13.39
CA ILE A 35 -9.82 12.00 -13.90
C ILE A 35 -8.79 12.42 -12.85
N ALA A 36 -9.21 12.57 -11.59
CA ALA A 36 -8.29 12.91 -10.49
C ALA A 36 -7.17 11.88 -10.35
N ASP A 37 -7.49 10.59 -10.53
CA ASP A 37 -6.49 9.52 -10.51
C ASP A 37 -5.56 9.52 -11.70
N ALA A 38 -6.05 9.79 -12.91
CA ALA A 38 -5.19 9.91 -14.07
C ALA A 38 -4.19 11.07 -13.92
N ILE A 39 -4.66 12.23 -13.44
CA ILE A 39 -3.82 13.41 -13.19
C ILE A 39 -2.79 13.10 -12.09
N THR A 40 -3.23 12.52 -10.97
CA THR A 40 -2.34 12.19 -9.85
C THR A 40 -1.30 11.15 -10.25
N ALA A 41 -1.70 10.11 -10.99
CA ALA A 41 -0.79 9.08 -11.48
C ALA A 41 0.25 9.67 -12.44
N PHE A 42 -0.15 10.59 -13.33
CA PHE A 42 0.76 11.29 -14.22
C PHE A 42 1.72 12.21 -13.45
N ALA A 43 1.21 13.00 -12.51
CA ALA A 43 2.01 13.92 -11.69
C ALA A 43 3.02 13.19 -10.79
N GLY A 44 2.74 11.93 -10.40
CA GLY A 44 3.66 11.09 -9.65
C GLY A 44 4.82 10.50 -10.46
N THR A 45 4.88 10.73 -11.78
CA THR A 45 5.95 10.19 -12.64
C THR A 45 7.16 11.13 -12.72
N MET A 46 8.35 10.56 -12.94
CA MET A 46 9.56 11.36 -13.21
C MET A 46 9.47 12.13 -14.54
N THR A 47 8.70 11.63 -15.51
CA THR A 47 8.47 12.31 -16.79
C THR A 47 7.81 13.68 -16.61
N PHE A 48 6.90 13.81 -15.64
CA PHE A 48 6.28 15.09 -15.30
C PHE A 48 7.31 16.14 -14.84
N VAL A 49 8.27 15.71 -14.02
CA VAL A 49 9.35 16.57 -13.51
C VAL A 49 10.24 17.08 -14.65
N TYR A 50 10.66 16.19 -15.55
CA TYR A 50 11.46 16.59 -16.71
C TYR A 50 10.71 17.53 -17.65
N LEU A 51 9.42 17.29 -17.88
CA LEU A 51 8.58 18.17 -18.69
C LEU A 51 8.52 19.58 -18.11
N HIS A 52 8.31 19.70 -16.79
CA HIS A 52 8.29 20.99 -16.10
C HIS A 52 9.65 21.69 -16.13
N ALA A 53 10.75 20.95 -15.95
CA ALA A 53 12.09 21.51 -16.03
C ALA A 53 12.37 22.11 -17.43
N VAL A 54 12.01 21.40 -18.51
CA VAL A 54 12.17 21.89 -19.88
C VAL A 54 11.24 23.08 -20.15
N TRP A 55 10.00 23.03 -19.67
CA TRP A 55 9.04 24.13 -19.79
C TRP A 55 9.57 25.41 -19.10
N PHE A 56 10.06 25.32 -17.87
CA PHE A 56 10.63 26.45 -17.14
C PHE A 56 11.90 26.99 -17.80
N ALA A 57 12.81 26.10 -18.22
CA ALA A 57 14.02 26.51 -18.95
C ALA A 57 13.67 27.24 -20.26
N GLY A 58 12.67 26.74 -21.00
CA GLY A 58 12.15 27.36 -22.21
C GLY A 58 11.54 28.74 -21.93
N TRP A 59 10.71 28.87 -20.89
CA TRP A 59 10.10 30.14 -20.51
C TRP A 59 11.14 31.19 -20.14
N ILE A 60 12.14 30.81 -19.33
CA ILE A 60 13.23 31.70 -18.94
C ILE A 60 14.03 32.11 -20.18
N ALA A 61 14.41 31.18 -21.05
CA ALA A 61 15.15 31.48 -22.28
C ALA A 61 14.40 32.46 -23.20
N VAL A 62 13.08 32.28 -23.36
CA VAL A 62 12.22 33.19 -24.13
C VAL A 62 12.22 34.60 -23.53
N ASN A 63 12.04 34.71 -22.21
CA ASN A 63 11.91 35.99 -21.52
C ASN A 63 13.25 36.73 -21.27
N GLU A 64 14.37 35.99 -21.20
CA GLU A 64 15.74 36.54 -21.17
C GLU A 64 16.20 37.08 -22.55
N GLY A 65 15.33 37.06 -23.56
CA GLY A 65 15.56 37.75 -24.82
C GLY A 65 16.30 36.93 -25.87
N VAL A 66 16.37 35.60 -25.73
CA VAL A 66 16.91 34.70 -26.79
C VAL A 66 16.12 34.83 -28.10
N LEU A 67 14.84 35.25 -28.03
CA LEU A 67 13.97 35.51 -29.19
C LEU A 67 13.85 37.00 -29.56
N GLY A 68 14.62 37.88 -28.92
CA GLY A 68 14.72 39.31 -29.24
C GLY A 68 14.03 40.27 -28.25
N PRO A 69 14.37 41.58 -28.30
CA PRO A 69 13.99 42.59 -27.29
C PRO A 69 12.49 42.95 -27.25
N ARG A 70 11.67 42.39 -28.14
CA ARG A 70 10.21 42.57 -28.17
C ARG A 70 9.42 41.44 -27.50
N ALA A 71 10.10 40.35 -27.10
CA ALA A 71 9.47 39.16 -26.51
C ALA A 71 9.61 39.08 -24.97
N VAL A 72 9.91 40.20 -24.30
CA VAL A 72 9.95 40.26 -22.83
C VAL A 72 8.53 40.45 -22.31
N PHE A 73 7.82 39.34 -22.11
CA PHE A 73 6.45 39.33 -21.59
C PHE A 73 6.42 39.30 -20.05
N ASP A 74 7.39 38.61 -19.43
CA ASP A 74 7.51 38.42 -17.98
C ASP A 74 8.95 38.75 -17.53
N ARG A 75 9.16 39.97 -17.04
CA ARG A 75 10.50 40.43 -16.60
C ARG A 75 10.86 39.80 -15.26
N PHE A 76 12.14 39.49 -15.05
CA PHE A 76 12.65 39.04 -13.76
C PHE A 76 12.14 39.98 -12.65
N PRO A 77 11.41 39.48 -11.63
CA PRO A 77 11.43 38.11 -11.07
C PRO A 77 10.36 37.09 -11.56
N PHE A 78 9.83 37.21 -12.78
CA PHE A 78 8.87 36.25 -13.39
C PHE A 78 7.55 36.08 -12.60
N GLY A 79 6.79 37.18 -12.47
CA GLY A 79 5.57 37.20 -11.67
C GLY A 79 4.45 36.33 -12.25
N LEU A 80 4.30 36.29 -13.58
CA LEU A 80 3.24 35.53 -14.23
C LEU A 80 3.50 34.02 -14.16
N LEU A 81 4.75 33.58 -14.42
CA LEU A 81 5.14 32.19 -14.25
C LEU A 81 4.85 31.72 -12.81
N THR A 82 5.29 32.50 -11.83
CA THR A 82 5.12 32.15 -10.41
C THR A 82 3.64 32.01 -10.04
N MET A 83 2.78 32.91 -10.54
CA MET A 83 1.35 32.86 -10.29
C MET A 83 0.70 31.61 -10.90
N ILE A 84 1.01 31.28 -12.16
CA ILE A 84 0.47 30.11 -12.85
C ILE A 84 0.90 28.82 -12.15
N VAL A 85 2.20 28.69 -11.84
CA VAL A 85 2.75 27.50 -11.17
C VAL A 85 2.16 27.32 -9.77
N SER A 86 1.97 28.41 -9.02
CA SER A 86 1.35 28.33 -7.69
C SER A 86 -0.08 27.83 -7.77
N LEU A 87 -0.86 28.32 -8.75
CA LEU A 87 -2.22 27.86 -8.97
C LEU A 87 -2.26 26.38 -9.40
N GLU A 88 -1.39 25.98 -10.31
CA GLU A 88 -1.25 24.59 -10.76
C GLU A 88 -0.90 23.66 -9.58
N ALA A 89 0.04 24.06 -8.72
CA ALA A 89 0.43 23.29 -7.54
C ALA A 89 -0.72 23.10 -6.54
N ILE A 90 -1.57 24.12 -6.35
CA ILE A 90 -2.77 24.00 -5.50
C ILE A 90 -3.74 22.95 -6.04
N PHE A 91 -3.99 22.96 -7.35
CA PHE A 91 -4.86 21.96 -8.00
C PHE A 91 -4.26 20.55 -7.90
N LEU A 92 -2.96 20.40 -8.19
CA LEU A 92 -2.26 19.12 -8.06
C LEU A 92 -2.32 18.57 -6.63
N SER A 93 -2.03 19.40 -5.63
CA SER A 93 -2.13 19.02 -4.22
C SER A 93 -3.54 18.56 -3.85
N THR A 94 -4.57 19.25 -4.35
CA THR A 94 -5.98 18.88 -4.13
C THR A 94 -6.30 17.52 -4.77
N PHE A 95 -5.87 17.27 -6.01
CA PHE A 95 -6.09 15.99 -6.67
C PHE A 95 -5.36 14.85 -5.97
N VAL A 96 -4.11 15.08 -5.56
CA VAL A 96 -3.33 14.15 -4.75
C VAL A 96 -4.06 13.82 -3.45
N MET A 97 -4.56 14.83 -2.73
CA MET A 97 -5.29 14.65 -1.47
C MET A 97 -6.57 13.82 -1.67
N VAL A 98 -7.34 14.08 -2.73
CA VAL A 98 -8.54 13.29 -3.06
C VAL A 98 -8.16 11.83 -3.36
N SER A 99 -7.10 11.61 -4.14
CA SER A 99 -6.61 10.26 -4.45
C SER A 99 -6.12 9.54 -3.19
N GLN A 100 -5.38 10.23 -2.32
CA GLN A 100 -4.89 9.71 -1.04
C GLN A 100 -6.04 9.34 -0.09
N ASN A 101 -7.02 10.22 0.09
CA ASN A 101 -8.18 9.95 0.95
C ASN A 101 -8.94 8.70 0.50
N ARG A 102 -9.08 8.51 -0.82
CA ARG A 102 -9.71 7.32 -1.38
C ARG A 102 -8.83 6.07 -1.21
N GLN A 103 -7.51 6.17 -1.38
CA GLN A 103 -6.59 5.07 -1.10
C GLN A 103 -6.63 4.65 0.37
N ALA A 104 -6.59 5.61 1.30
CA ALA A 104 -6.71 5.36 2.74
C ALA A 104 -8.02 4.65 3.11
N THR A 105 -9.14 5.06 2.50
CA THR A 105 -10.43 4.37 2.70
C THR A 105 -10.36 2.92 2.22
N ARG A 106 -9.72 2.65 1.08
CA ARG A 106 -9.54 1.28 0.56
C ARG A 106 -8.63 0.45 1.43
N GLU A 107 -7.58 1.06 1.97
CA GLU A 107 -6.62 0.42 2.87
C GLU A 107 -7.27 0.02 4.20
N ASN A 108 -8.10 0.89 4.78
CA ASN A 108 -8.89 0.58 5.97
C ASN A 108 -9.82 -0.63 5.75
N VAL A 109 -10.58 -0.65 4.65
CA VAL A 109 -11.46 -1.78 4.32
C VAL A 109 -10.66 -3.08 4.12
N ARG A 110 -9.48 -3.01 3.50
CA ARG A 110 -8.61 -4.18 3.36
C ARG A 110 -8.09 -4.67 4.71
N ALA A 111 -7.67 -3.77 5.59
CA ALA A 111 -7.21 -4.11 6.93
C ALA A 111 -8.30 -4.85 7.74
N ASP A 112 -9.55 -4.40 7.66
CA ASP A 112 -10.68 -5.07 8.33
C ASP A 112 -10.91 -6.50 7.79
N LEU A 113 -10.83 -6.68 6.47
CA LEU A 113 -10.99 -8.00 5.82
C LEU A 113 -9.83 -8.95 6.13
N ASP A 114 -8.61 -8.43 6.13
CA ASP A 114 -7.41 -9.19 6.48
C ASP A 114 -7.46 -9.63 7.95
N PHE A 115 -7.94 -8.76 8.83
CA PHE A 115 -8.18 -9.09 10.25
C PHE A 115 -9.22 -10.21 10.41
N GLU A 116 -10.37 -10.12 9.74
CA GLU A 116 -11.40 -11.17 9.79
C GLU A 116 -10.86 -12.51 9.25
N THR A 117 -10.10 -12.47 8.16
CA THR A 117 -9.50 -13.65 7.55
C THR A 117 -8.48 -14.29 8.49
N ASN A 118 -7.62 -13.49 9.11
CA ASN A 118 -6.63 -13.96 10.07
C ASN A 118 -7.30 -14.61 11.29
N LEU A 119 -8.32 -13.96 11.86
CA LEU A 119 -9.06 -14.51 13.00
C LEU A 119 -9.74 -15.85 12.64
N ARG A 120 -10.34 -15.95 11.44
CA ARG A 120 -10.94 -17.21 10.98
C ARG A 120 -9.90 -18.31 10.83
N ALA A 121 -8.73 -18.00 10.29
CA ALA A 121 -7.63 -18.94 10.13
C ALA A 121 -7.11 -19.43 11.49
N GLU A 122 -6.98 -18.54 12.47
CA GLU A 122 -6.60 -18.88 13.83
C GLU A 122 -7.61 -19.83 14.48
N VAL A 123 -8.91 -19.49 14.44
CA VAL A 123 -9.98 -20.32 14.99
C VAL A 123 -9.98 -21.72 14.35
N TRP A 124 -9.82 -21.80 13.02
CA TRP A 124 -9.78 -23.08 12.32
C TRP A 124 -8.56 -23.91 12.69
N SER A 125 -7.39 -23.27 12.81
CA SER A 125 -6.15 -23.92 13.23
C SER A 125 -6.26 -24.52 14.64
N VAL A 126 -6.85 -23.78 15.59
CA VAL A 126 -7.12 -24.28 16.95
C VAL A 126 -8.09 -25.47 16.92
N HIS A 127 -9.16 -25.40 16.10
CA HIS A 127 -10.12 -26.49 15.99
C HIS A 127 -9.50 -27.76 15.38
N ILE A 128 -8.66 -27.63 14.35
CA ILE A 128 -7.93 -28.76 13.77
C ILE A 128 -6.98 -29.35 14.81
N GLY A 129 -6.24 -28.51 15.55
CA GLY A 129 -5.35 -28.95 16.63
C GLY A 129 -6.09 -29.78 17.67
N LYS A 130 -7.23 -29.28 18.17
CA LYS A 130 -8.09 -30.02 19.12
C LYS A 130 -8.65 -31.32 18.53
N ALA A 131 -9.08 -31.32 17.26
CA ALA A 131 -9.62 -32.50 16.59
C ALA A 131 -8.56 -33.60 16.38
N LEU A 132 -7.29 -33.21 16.23
CA LEU A 132 -6.14 -34.12 16.16
C LEU A 132 -5.63 -34.56 17.55
N GLY A 133 -6.23 -34.07 18.64
CA GLY A 133 -5.79 -34.34 20.00
C GLY A 133 -4.49 -33.62 20.39
N LEU A 134 -4.10 -32.59 19.65
CA LEU A 134 -2.95 -31.76 20.00
C LEU A 134 -3.34 -30.80 21.14
N ASN A 135 -2.57 -30.81 22.22
CA ASN A 135 -2.75 -29.89 23.33
C ASN A 135 -2.14 -28.52 22.96
N PRO A 136 -2.90 -27.41 23.05
CA PRO A 136 -2.40 -26.07 22.70
C PRO A 136 -1.12 -25.69 23.45
N GLU A 137 -1.03 -26.05 24.74
CA GLU A 137 0.12 -25.78 25.60
C GLU A 137 1.41 -26.45 25.08
N GLN A 138 1.32 -27.64 24.47
CA GLN A 138 2.48 -28.33 23.89
C GLN A 138 2.96 -27.66 22.60
N ILE A 139 2.04 -27.14 21.79
CA ILE A 139 2.38 -26.41 20.56
C ILE A 139 3.06 -25.09 20.91
N GLU A 140 2.56 -24.35 21.91
CA GLU A 140 3.18 -23.12 22.38
C GLU A 140 4.61 -23.35 22.89
N GLY A 141 4.83 -24.41 23.68
CA GLY A 141 6.17 -24.80 24.11
C GLY A 141 7.10 -25.06 22.93
N TYR A 142 6.67 -25.86 21.95
CA TYR A 142 7.47 -26.16 20.76
C TYR A 142 7.76 -24.91 19.91
N VAL A 143 6.79 -24.02 19.75
CA VAL A 143 6.95 -22.76 19.01
C VAL A 143 7.94 -21.84 19.72
N GLN A 144 7.85 -21.72 21.05
CA GLN A 144 8.81 -20.91 21.82
C GLN A 144 10.22 -21.46 21.73
N ASP A 145 10.40 -22.77 21.87
CA ASP A 145 11.70 -23.42 21.72
C ASP A 145 12.27 -23.24 20.30
N ALA A 146 11.42 -23.36 19.28
CA ALA A 146 11.81 -23.14 17.88
C ALA A 146 12.21 -21.68 17.63
N ILE A 147 11.48 -20.70 18.17
CA ILE A 147 11.80 -19.27 18.06
C ILE A 147 13.10 -18.95 18.82
N ALA A 148 13.28 -19.49 20.02
CA ALA A 148 14.49 -19.30 20.82
C ALA A 148 15.72 -19.89 20.12
N ALA A 149 15.60 -21.10 19.56
CA ALA A 149 16.66 -21.74 18.80
C ALA A 149 17.02 -20.95 17.52
N ASN A 150 16.03 -20.39 16.82
CA ASN A 150 16.28 -19.60 15.62
C ASN A 150 16.90 -18.23 15.97
N ARG A 151 16.42 -17.58 17.03
CA ARG A 151 17.01 -16.34 17.58
C ARG A 151 18.47 -16.55 17.97
N ALA A 152 18.81 -17.66 18.64
CA ALA A 152 20.17 -17.99 19.02
C ALA A 152 21.11 -18.21 17.82
N ARG A 153 20.59 -18.69 16.69
CA ARG A 153 21.34 -18.83 15.43
C ARG A 153 21.54 -17.51 14.68
N MET A 154 20.68 -16.53 14.91
CA MET A 154 20.72 -15.22 14.25
C MET A 154 21.57 -14.18 15.00
N LEU A 155 21.87 -14.37 16.29
CA LEU A 155 22.78 -13.49 17.01
C LEU A 155 24.24 -13.76 16.60
N PRO A 156 25.00 -12.75 16.13
CA PRO A 156 26.45 -12.84 15.99
C PRO A 156 27.12 -13.11 17.35
N PRO A 157 28.33 -13.72 17.41
CA PRO A 157 28.98 -14.18 18.65
C PRO A 157 29.39 -13.12 19.71
N ASP A 158 28.94 -11.86 19.63
CA ASP A 158 29.69 -10.75 20.22
C ASP A 158 29.03 -10.03 21.41
N HIS A 159 28.03 -10.62 22.06
CA HIS A 159 27.45 -10.07 23.30
C HIS A 159 27.42 -11.10 24.43
N GLN A 160 28.60 -11.60 24.82
CA GLN A 160 28.79 -12.04 26.20
C GLN A 160 28.82 -10.79 27.09
N PRO A 161 27.98 -10.68 28.14
CA PRO A 161 28.15 -9.64 29.13
C PRO A 161 29.51 -9.88 29.79
N GLN A 162 30.46 -8.98 29.55
CA GLN A 162 31.69 -8.92 30.32
C GLN A 162 31.27 -8.74 31.78
N LEU A 163 31.44 -9.80 32.57
CA LEU A 163 31.56 -9.70 34.01
C LEU A 163 32.75 -8.79 34.26
N SER A 164 32.47 -7.50 34.44
CA SER A 164 33.41 -6.53 34.95
C SER A 164 33.66 -6.87 36.42
N ASP A 165 34.62 -7.76 36.64
CA ASP A 165 35.41 -7.79 37.88
C ASP A 165 36.08 -6.41 38.02
N GLN A 166 35.46 -5.51 38.78
CA GLN A 166 36.15 -4.45 39.51
C GLN A 166 35.33 -3.96 40.70
#